data_AF-A0A955H901-F1
#
_entry.id   AF-A0A955H901-F1
#
_cell.length_a   1.000
_cell.length_b   1.000
_cell.length_c   1.000
_cell.angle_alpha   90.00
_cell.angle_beta   90.00
_cell.angle_gamma   90.00
#
_symmetry.space_group_name_H-M   'P 1'
#
loop_
_entity.id
_entity.type
_entity.pdbx_description
1 polymer ?
#
loop_
_entity_poly.entity_id
_entity_poly.type
_entity_poly.pdbx_seq_one_letter_code
_entity_poly.pdbx_strand_id
1 'polypeptide(L)'
;MQPEIIPGPIATSGLTIPSVSIKGGSGFFQSLPDFATAISWAGILGFLSVLWSIYTILAYIFSIILLVLYVYASTRKNLYVGLQTQKLRDAERLYDERYRGTASSNRLKDVFTHIESENPNDWKLAIIEADIILDSVLKERGYPGTSLGERLKSLSSEQLSTLQDAWEAHKIRNRIAHDGADFVLTKRVAQETITRYQRVFNEFGIS
;
A
#
# COMPACT_ATOMS: atom_id res chain seq x y z
N MET A 1 93.61 -4.55 -51.37
CA MET A 1 92.74 -3.91 -52.39
C MET A 1 91.57 -4.84 -52.65
N GLN A 2 90.35 -4.30 -52.49
CA GLN A 2 89.04 -4.82 -52.93
C GLN A 2 88.52 -6.11 -52.25
N PRO A 3 87.19 -6.38 -52.27
CA PRO A 3 86.04 -5.47 -52.24
C PRO A 3 84.95 -5.91 -51.22
N GLU A 4 84.01 -4.99 -51.02
CA GLU A 4 82.67 -5.20 -50.47
C GLU A 4 81.81 -6.03 -51.43
N ILE A 5 81.05 -7.02 -50.92
CA ILE A 5 79.91 -7.59 -51.64
C ILE A 5 78.73 -7.71 -50.64
N ILE A 6 77.70 -6.92 -50.92
CA ILE A 6 76.38 -6.91 -50.27
C ILE A 6 75.45 -7.94 -50.99
N PRO A 7 74.18 -8.18 -50.58
CA PRO A 7 73.74 -9.33 -49.79
C PRO A 7 72.68 -10.20 -50.52
N GLY A 8 72.16 -11.21 -49.84
CA GLY A 8 70.78 -11.69 -50.03
C GLY A 8 70.54 -13.05 -49.36
N PRO A 9 69.28 -13.52 -49.24
CA PRO A 9 68.01 -12.83 -49.09
C PRO A 9 67.43 -13.00 -47.66
N ILE A 10 66.42 -12.19 -47.35
CA ILE A 10 65.68 -12.17 -46.09
C ILE A 10 64.82 -13.43 -45.96
N ALA A 11 64.94 -14.13 -44.83
CA ALA A 11 63.98 -15.16 -44.41
C ALA A 11 63.49 -14.86 -42.98
N THR A 12 62.18 -14.67 -42.87
CA THR A 12 61.42 -14.58 -41.62
C THR A 12 61.47 -15.90 -40.88
N SER A 13 61.75 -15.89 -39.56
CA SER A 13 61.55 -17.03 -38.68
C SER A 13 61.39 -16.54 -37.24
N GLY A 14 60.43 -17.12 -36.53
CA GLY A 14 59.85 -16.62 -35.29
C GLY A 14 60.83 -16.32 -34.18
N LEU A 15 60.51 -15.25 -33.44
CA LEU A 15 61.19 -14.87 -32.22
C LEU A 15 60.94 -15.93 -31.13
N THR A 16 61.84 -16.89 -31.04
CA THR A 16 62.04 -17.69 -29.84
C THR A 16 62.69 -16.79 -28.81
N ILE A 17 61.94 -16.32 -27.83
CA ILE A 17 62.56 -15.67 -26.66
C ILE A 17 63.05 -16.81 -25.76
N PRO A 18 64.37 -16.98 -25.55
CA PRO A 18 64.90 -17.98 -24.65
C PRO A 18 64.49 -17.68 -23.21
N SER A 19 64.21 -18.72 -22.43
CA SER A 19 64.03 -18.62 -20.98
C SER A 19 65.32 -18.12 -20.35
N VAL A 20 65.31 -16.84 -19.93
CA VAL A 20 66.41 -16.26 -19.16
C VAL A 20 66.40 -16.92 -17.78
N SER A 21 67.32 -17.86 -17.58
CA SER A 21 67.69 -18.35 -16.26
C SER A 21 68.54 -17.28 -15.57
N ILE A 22 67.89 -16.44 -14.76
CA ILE A 22 68.61 -15.53 -13.85
C ILE A 22 69.11 -16.36 -12.67
N LYS A 23 70.39 -16.77 -12.74
CA LYS A 23 71.15 -17.20 -11.57
C LYS A 23 71.19 -16.06 -10.55
N GLY A 24 70.81 -16.39 -9.32
CA GLY A 24 70.45 -15.43 -8.27
C GLY A 24 71.53 -14.42 -7.89
N GLY A 25 71.06 -13.19 -7.69
CA GLY A 25 71.71 -12.16 -6.87
C GLY A 25 71.04 -12.13 -5.49
N SER A 26 71.88 -12.19 -4.47
CA SER A 26 71.63 -12.46 -3.06
C SER A 26 70.79 -11.42 -2.30
N GLY A 27 69.83 -11.92 -1.49
CA GLY A 27 69.82 -11.58 -0.06
C GLY A 27 68.68 -10.70 0.48
N PHE A 28 67.98 -9.91 -0.33
CA PHE A 28 66.98 -8.97 0.21
C PHE A 28 65.52 -9.34 -0.10
N PHE A 29 65.24 -9.92 -1.28
CA PHE A 29 63.86 -10.17 -1.74
C PHE A 29 63.39 -11.62 -1.51
N GLN A 30 64.25 -12.54 -1.05
CA GLN A 30 63.90 -13.93 -0.74
C GLN A 30 63.35 -14.13 0.70
N SER A 31 63.52 -13.13 1.57
CA SER A 31 63.07 -13.18 2.98
C SER A 31 61.80 -12.38 3.23
N LEU A 32 61.25 -11.73 2.20
CA LEU A 32 59.89 -11.24 2.28
C LEU A 32 58.99 -12.49 2.21
N PRO A 33 58.17 -12.78 3.25
CA PRO A 33 57.17 -13.82 3.10
C PRO A 33 56.36 -13.46 1.86
N ASP A 34 56.26 -14.40 0.91
CA ASP A 34 55.40 -14.27 -0.26
C ASP A 34 53.99 -13.94 0.26
N PHE A 35 53.65 -12.67 0.32
CA PHE A 35 52.37 -12.19 0.87
C PHE A 35 51.20 -12.72 0.05
N ALA A 36 51.47 -13.12 -1.20
CA ALA A 36 50.56 -13.86 -2.08
C ALA A 36 50.34 -15.33 -1.63
N THR A 37 51.29 -15.97 -0.95
CA THR A 37 51.16 -17.36 -0.43
C THR A 37 50.82 -17.41 1.07
N ALA A 38 50.95 -16.29 1.78
CA ALA A 38 50.56 -16.15 3.19
C ALA A 38 49.04 -16.24 3.40
N ILE A 39 48.25 -16.09 2.33
CA ILE A 39 46.80 -16.28 2.33
C ILE A 39 46.49 -17.58 1.59
N SER A 40 46.42 -18.71 2.31
CA SER A 40 46.00 -19.97 1.70
C SER A 40 44.53 -19.94 1.29
N TRP A 41 44.18 -20.55 0.16
CA TRP A 41 42.78 -20.69 -0.27
C TRP A 41 41.90 -21.37 0.78
N ALA A 42 42.44 -22.37 1.48
CA ALA A 42 41.76 -23.02 2.60
C ALA A 42 41.50 -22.05 3.77
N GLY A 43 42.44 -21.16 4.08
CA GLY A 43 42.28 -20.12 5.09
C GLY A 43 41.21 -19.09 4.72
N ILE A 44 41.14 -18.67 3.45
CA ILE A 44 40.08 -17.79 2.94
C ILE A 44 38.70 -18.43 3.11
N LEU A 45 38.55 -19.70 2.69
CA LEU A 45 37.29 -20.42 2.79
C LEU A 45 36.88 -20.65 4.25
N GLY A 46 37.83 -20.95 5.15
CA GLY A 46 37.59 -21.08 6.58
C GLY A 46 37.13 -19.76 7.21
N PHE A 47 37.80 -18.65 6.89
CA PHE A 47 37.39 -17.31 7.33
C PHE A 47 35.98 -16.94 6.83
N LEU A 48 35.69 -17.21 5.55
CA LEU A 48 34.39 -16.94 4.95
C LEU A 48 33.29 -17.81 5.58
N SER A 49 33.59 -19.06 5.94
CA SER A 49 32.67 -19.95 6.65
C SER A 49 32.32 -19.42 8.05
N VAL A 50 33.29 -18.86 8.78
CA VAL A 50 33.06 -18.21 10.07
C VAL A 50 32.18 -16.96 9.90
N LEU A 51 32.47 -16.11 8.91
CA LEU A 51 31.63 -14.94 8.60
C LEU A 51 30.19 -15.35 8.25
N TRP A 52 30.03 -16.39 7.42
CA TRP A 52 28.73 -16.93 7.05
C TRP A 52 27.95 -17.47 8.28
N SER A 53 28.65 -18.13 9.19
CA SER A 53 28.04 -18.64 10.42
C SER A 53 27.56 -17.50 11.33
N ILE A 54 28.35 -16.43 11.48
CA ILE A 54 27.93 -15.24 12.23
C ILE A 54 26.73 -14.57 11.55
N TYR A 55 26.77 -14.41 10.22
CA TYR A 55 25.67 -13.84 9.45
C TYR A 55 24.37 -14.63 9.61
N THR A 56 24.40 -15.96 9.51
CA THR A 56 23.19 -16.79 9.64
C THR A 56 22.60 -16.69 11.04
N ILE A 57 23.41 -16.68 12.11
CA ILE A 57 22.94 -16.48 13.48
C ILE A 57 22.27 -15.09 13.64
N LEU A 58 22.91 -14.04 13.14
CA LEU A 58 22.35 -12.68 13.15
C LEU A 58 21.03 -12.60 12.38
N ALA A 59 20.96 -13.24 11.20
CA ALA A 59 19.76 -13.28 10.37
C ALA A 59 18.60 -13.99 11.09
N TYR A 60 18.87 -15.10 11.79
CA TYR A 60 17.86 -15.79 12.60
C TYR A 60 17.38 -14.93 13.77
N ILE A 61 18.28 -14.25 14.49
CA ILE A 61 17.90 -13.32 15.57
C ILE A 61 17.01 -12.19 15.01
N PHE A 62 17.41 -11.59 13.89
CA PHE A 62 16.65 -10.55 13.22
C PHE A 62 15.27 -11.04 12.77
N SER A 63 15.19 -12.26 12.22
CA SER A 63 13.93 -12.91 11.83
C SER A 63 12.99 -13.10 13.02
N ILE A 64 13.50 -13.55 14.17
CA ILE A 64 12.71 -13.71 15.40
C ILE A 64 12.20 -12.36 15.90
N ILE A 65 13.05 -11.31 15.89
CA ILE A 65 12.64 -9.95 16.27
C ILE A 65 11.49 -9.47 15.38
N LEU A 66 11.61 -9.63 14.05
CA LEU A 66 10.56 -9.25 13.12
C LEU A 66 9.27 -10.06 13.33
N LEU A 67 9.37 -11.35 13.64
CA LEU A 67 8.21 -12.19 13.95
C LEU A 67 7.49 -11.70 15.22
N VAL A 68 8.24 -11.37 16.28
CA VAL A 68 7.68 -10.81 17.52
C VAL A 68 7.00 -9.46 17.24
N LEU A 69 7.64 -8.58 16.48
CA LEU A 69 7.05 -7.30 16.09
C LEU A 69 5.80 -7.48 15.24
N TYR A 70 5.80 -8.42 14.30
CA TYR A 70 4.64 -8.75 13.48
C TYR A 70 3.48 -9.26 14.34
N VAL A 71 3.72 -10.20 15.26
CA VAL A 71 2.69 -10.74 16.17
C VAL A 71 2.16 -9.64 17.08
N TYR A 72 3.03 -8.81 17.65
CA TYR A 72 2.63 -7.66 18.46
C TYR A 72 1.78 -6.67 17.66
N ALA A 73 2.22 -6.28 16.47
CA ALA A 73 1.49 -5.38 15.59
C ALA A 73 0.15 -5.97 15.15
N SER A 74 0.10 -7.26 14.82
CA SER A 74 -1.11 -7.99 14.44
C SER A 74 -2.13 -8.04 15.59
N THR A 75 -1.67 -8.39 16.79
CA THR A 75 -2.52 -8.42 18.00
C THR A 75 -3.02 -7.03 18.35
N ARG A 76 -2.14 -6.02 18.27
CA ARG A 76 -2.49 -4.62 18.54
C ARG A 76 -3.47 -4.07 17.51
N LYS A 77 -3.32 -4.43 16.22
CA LYS A 77 -4.25 -4.06 15.14
C LYS A 77 -5.64 -4.64 15.39
N ASN A 78 -5.74 -5.90 15.80
CA ASN A 78 -7.02 -6.54 16.11
C ASN A 78 -7.73 -5.85 17.29
N LEU A 79 -6.98 -5.38 18.28
CA LEU A 79 -7.52 -4.61 19.40
C LEU A 79 -8.00 -3.20 18.98
N TYR A 80 -7.24 -2.49 18.14
CA TYR A 80 -7.64 -1.18 17.62
C TYR A 80 -8.88 -1.26 16.72
N VAL A 81 -8.96 -2.25 15.84
CA VAL A 81 -10.14 -2.49 14.99
C VAL A 81 -11.34 -2.83 15.86
N GLY A 82 -11.19 -3.70 16.87
CA GLY A 82 -12.26 -4.02 17.81
C GLY A 82 -12.80 -2.81 18.57
N LEU A 83 -11.92 -1.91 19.04
CA LEU A 83 -12.32 -0.69 19.73
C LEU A 83 -13.00 0.34 18.80
N GLN A 84 -12.54 0.48 17.56
CA GLN A 84 -13.22 1.34 16.59
C GLN A 84 -14.59 0.78 16.20
N THR A 85 -14.69 -0.52 15.96
CA THR A 85 -15.98 -1.18 15.70
C THR A 85 -16.90 -1.05 16.90
N GLN A 86 -16.42 -1.20 18.14
CA GLN A 86 -17.25 -0.97 19.32
C GLN A 86 -17.71 0.48 19.44
N LYS A 87 -16.82 1.46 19.25
CA LYS A 87 -17.24 2.87 19.22
C LYS A 87 -18.26 3.17 18.13
N LEU A 88 -18.09 2.58 16.95
CA LEU A 88 -19.04 2.72 15.85
C LEU A 88 -20.37 2.05 16.19
N ARG A 89 -20.35 0.86 16.80
CA ARG A 89 -21.54 0.10 17.18
C ARG A 89 -22.27 0.70 18.39
N ASP A 90 -21.54 1.30 19.32
CA ASP A 90 -22.08 2.03 20.46
C ASP A 90 -22.61 3.40 20.01
N ALA A 91 -21.95 4.05 19.05
CA ALA A 91 -22.49 5.24 18.38
C ALA A 91 -23.75 4.88 17.58
N GLU A 92 -23.74 3.79 16.82
CA GLU A 92 -24.89 3.25 16.09
C GLU A 92 -26.03 2.86 17.04
N ARG A 93 -25.73 2.25 18.18
CA ARG A 93 -26.74 1.91 19.20
C ARG A 93 -27.31 3.13 19.90
N LEU A 94 -26.47 4.09 20.31
CA LEU A 94 -26.94 5.35 20.90
C LEU A 94 -27.72 6.18 19.88
N TYR A 95 -27.34 6.10 18.61
CA TYR A 95 -28.06 6.68 17.48
C TYR A 95 -29.42 5.98 17.29
N ASP A 96 -29.46 4.65 17.20
CA ASP A 96 -30.69 3.87 17.07
C ASP A 96 -31.64 4.06 18.26
N GLU A 97 -31.12 4.09 19.49
CA GLU A 97 -31.90 4.36 20.71
C GLU A 97 -32.43 5.80 20.72
N ARG A 98 -31.65 6.78 20.23
CA ARG A 98 -32.06 8.20 20.16
C ARG A 98 -33.04 8.50 19.03
N TYR A 99 -32.97 7.75 17.92
CA TYR A 99 -33.68 8.06 16.68
C TYR A 99 -34.73 7.00 16.27
N ARG A 100 -34.92 5.92 17.05
CA ARG A 100 -36.03 4.96 16.86
C ARG A 100 -37.38 5.70 16.88
N GLY A 101 -38.03 5.79 15.72
CA GLY A 101 -39.35 6.42 15.57
C GLY A 101 -39.34 7.94 15.44
N THR A 102 -38.17 8.57 15.28
CA THR A 102 -38.09 10.02 15.00
C THR A 102 -38.18 10.24 13.49
N ALA A 103 -39.03 11.18 13.06
CA ALA A 103 -39.24 11.52 11.65
C ALA A 103 -37.90 11.72 10.92
N SER A 104 -37.82 11.18 9.70
CA SER A 104 -36.64 11.20 8.81
C SER A 104 -35.97 12.59 8.69
N SER A 105 -36.74 13.66 8.89
CA SER A 105 -36.28 15.05 8.88
C SER A 105 -35.19 15.37 9.92
N ASN A 106 -35.25 14.82 11.14
CA ASN A 106 -34.22 15.08 12.15
C ASN A 106 -32.88 14.45 11.76
N ARG A 107 -32.90 13.27 11.13
CA ARG A 107 -31.69 12.59 10.66
C ARG A 107 -31.02 13.33 9.51
N LEU A 108 -31.84 13.89 8.61
CA LEU A 108 -31.34 14.66 7.48
C LEU A 108 -30.68 15.98 7.92
N LYS A 109 -31.18 16.59 9.02
CA LYS A 109 -30.58 17.78 9.61
C LYS A 109 -29.16 17.53 10.14
N ASP A 110 -28.91 16.36 10.74
CA ASP A 110 -27.59 16.00 11.24
C ASP A 110 -26.59 15.84 10.08
N VAL A 111 -27.01 15.26 8.95
CA VAL A 111 -26.23 15.18 7.71
C VAL A 111 -25.80 16.58 7.22
N PHE A 112 -26.74 17.54 7.21
CA PHE A 112 -26.42 18.91 6.80
C PHE A 112 -25.49 19.63 7.79
N THR A 113 -25.58 19.29 9.08
CA THR A 113 -24.65 19.82 10.08
C THR A 113 -23.24 19.27 9.87
N HIS A 114 -23.11 17.98 9.55
CA HIS A 114 -21.82 17.33 9.33
C HIS A 114 -21.12 17.79 8.05
N ILE A 115 -21.85 18.12 6.98
CA ILE A 115 -21.24 18.63 5.74
C ILE A 115 -20.72 20.07 5.87
N GLU A 116 -21.26 20.85 6.80
CA GLU A 116 -20.81 22.22 7.08
C GLU A 116 -19.49 22.27 7.85
N SER A 117 -19.10 21.17 8.50
CA SER A 117 -17.83 21.05 9.23
C SER A 117 -16.61 21.29 8.33
N GLU A 118 -15.46 21.60 8.93
CA GLU A 118 -14.16 21.66 8.24
C GLU A 118 -13.38 20.33 8.30
N ASN A 119 -13.93 19.32 8.98
CA ASN A 119 -13.28 18.03 9.17
C ASN A 119 -13.66 17.04 8.05
N PRO A 120 -12.68 16.48 7.30
CA PRO A 120 -12.95 15.49 6.26
C PRO A 120 -13.66 14.22 6.75
N ASN A 121 -13.47 13.84 8.01
CA ASN A 121 -14.15 12.67 8.58
C ASN A 121 -15.66 12.92 8.74
N ASP A 122 -16.06 14.16 9.08
CA ASP A 122 -17.47 14.53 9.22
C ASP A 122 -18.15 14.53 7.84
N TRP A 123 -17.44 14.93 6.78
CA TRP A 123 -17.95 14.84 5.41
C TRP A 123 -18.17 13.39 4.97
N LYS A 124 -17.25 12.49 5.31
CA LYS A 124 -17.41 11.06 5.04
C LYS A 124 -18.62 10.50 5.79
N LEU A 125 -18.77 10.88 7.06
CA LEU A 125 -19.90 10.48 7.90
C LEU A 125 -21.23 10.95 7.30
N ALA A 126 -21.34 12.22 6.92
CA ALA A 126 -22.53 12.80 6.28
C ALA A 126 -22.98 12.00 5.05
N ILE A 127 -22.04 11.61 4.19
CA ILE A 127 -22.33 10.83 2.97
C ILE A 127 -22.81 9.40 3.30
N ILE A 128 -22.21 8.77 4.31
CA ILE A 128 -22.61 7.43 4.78
C ILE A 128 -24.01 7.49 5.38
N GLU A 129 -24.29 8.48 6.21
CA GLU A 129 -25.60 8.66 6.84
C GLU A 129 -26.70 8.94 5.81
N ALA A 130 -26.44 9.80 4.82
CA ALA A 130 -27.37 10.04 3.72
C ALA A 130 -27.69 8.75 2.95
N ASP A 131 -26.70 7.90 2.66
CA ASP A 131 -26.90 6.61 2.01
C ASP A 131 -27.79 5.67 2.84
N ILE A 132 -27.60 5.62 4.16
CA ILE A 132 -28.42 4.82 5.09
C ILE A 132 -29.86 5.34 5.14
N ILE A 133 -30.05 6.67 5.15
CA ILE A 133 -31.39 7.28 5.09
C ILE A 133 -32.07 6.86 3.79
N LEU A 134 -31.39 6.98 2.65
CA LEU A 134 -31.95 6.58 1.36
C LEU A 134 -32.34 5.10 1.34
N ASP A 135 -31.49 4.21 1.87
CA ASP A 135 -31.81 2.78 1.95
C ASP A 135 -33.04 2.50 2.80
N SER A 136 -33.14 3.16 3.96
CA SER A 136 -34.29 3.06 4.87
C SER A 136 -35.59 3.49 4.17
N VAL A 137 -35.51 4.60 3.44
CA VAL A 137 -36.62 5.20 2.70
C VAL A 137 -37.10 4.29 1.57
N LEU A 138 -36.19 3.69 0.81
CA LEU A 138 -36.55 2.75 -0.24
C LEU A 138 -37.13 1.45 0.34
N LYS A 139 -36.58 0.98 1.45
CA LYS A 139 -37.08 -0.19 2.16
C LYS A 139 -38.50 0.03 2.71
N GLU A 140 -38.77 1.20 3.28
CA GLU A 140 -40.11 1.58 3.76
C GLU A 140 -41.13 1.65 2.62
N ARG A 141 -40.71 2.10 1.44
CA ARG A 141 -41.55 2.10 0.22
C ARG A 141 -41.70 0.73 -0.45
N GLY A 142 -41.09 -0.32 0.09
CA GLY A 142 -41.28 -1.69 -0.38
C GLY A 142 -40.43 -2.08 -1.61
N TYR A 143 -39.36 -1.34 -1.92
CA TYR A 143 -38.49 -1.71 -3.04
C TYR A 143 -37.64 -2.96 -2.71
N PRO A 144 -37.61 -3.97 -3.61
CA PRO A 144 -36.93 -5.22 -3.36
C PRO A 144 -35.40 -5.08 -3.48
N GLY A 145 -34.67 -5.85 -2.67
CA GLY A 145 -33.21 -5.86 -2.65
C GLY A 145 -32.67 -6.06 -1.24
N THR A 146 -31.46 -6.61 -1.13
CA THR A 146 -30.77 -6.81 0.15
C THR A 146 -29.92 -5.59 0.53
N SER A 147 -29.39 -4.89 -0.48
CA SER A 147 -28.59 -3.67 -0.35
C SER A 147 -29.25 -2.49 -1.09
N LEU A 148 -28.81 -1.26 -0.76
CA LEU A 148 -29.23 -0.06 -1.47
C LEU A 148 -28.99 -0.17 -2.98
N GLY A 149 -27.81 -0.65 -3.39
CA GLY A 149 -27.49 -0.83 -4.81
C GLY A 149 -28.44 -1.81 -5.52
N GLU A 150 -28.89 -2.88 -4.86
CA GLU A 150 -29.91 -3.78 -5.42
C GLU A 150 -31.29 -3.11 -5.51
N ARG A 151 -31.68 -2.33 -4.49
CA ARG A 151 -32.92 -1.56 -4.50
C ARG A 151 -32.91 -0.52 -5.62
N LEU A 152 -31.80 0.20 -5.81
CA LEU A 152 -31.63 1.15 -6.91
C LEU A 152 -31.69 0.48 -8.29
N LYS A 153 -31.23 -0.78 -8.44
CA LYS A 153 -31.37 -1.54 -9.69
C LYS A 153 -32.82 -1.93 -9.98
N SER A 154 -33.65 -2.07 -8.95
CA SER A 154 -35.07 -2.41 -9.11
C SER A 154 -35.92 -1.21 -9.57
N LEU A 155 -35.41 0.01 -9.43
CA LEU A 155 -36.07 1.25 -9.82
C LEU A 155 -35.87 1.55 -11.31
N SER A 156 -36.92 2.04 -11.97
CA SER A 156 -36.82 2.66 -13.29
C SER A 156 -36.74 4.19 -13.18
N SER A 157 -36.24 4.85 -14.23
CA SER A 157 -36.23 6.31 -14.35
C SER A 157 -37.62 6.95 -14.33
N GLU A 158 -38.67 6.18 -14.58
CA GLU A 158 -40.07 6.63 -14.49
C GLU A 158 -40.55 6.68 -13.03
N GLN A 159 -39.98 5.86 -12.15
CA GLN A 159 -40.33 5.80 -10.73
C GLN A 159 -39.50 6.78 -9.88
N LEU A 160 -38.28 7.08 -10.32
CA LEU A 160 -37.39 8.03 -9.66
C LEU A 160 -36.61 8.82 -10.73
N SER A 161 -37.01 10.07 -10.94
CA SER A 161 -36.36 10.97 -11.91
C SER A 161 -34.91 11.29 -11.51
N THR A 162 -34.63 11.31 -10.21
CA THR A 162 -33.28 11.51 -9.64
C THR A 162 -32.49 10.22 -9.46
N LEU A 163 -32.87 9.12 -10.13
CA LEU A 163 -32.19 7.82 -9.99
C LEU A 163 -30.69 7.89 -10.30
N GLN A 164 -30.29 8.68 -11.30
CA GLN A 164 -28.87 8.86 -11.61
C GLN A 164 -28.12 9.58 -10.47
N ASP A 165 -28.74 10.57 -9.84
CA ASP A 165 -28.13 11.26 -8.70
C ASP A 165 -27.91 10.31 -7.51
N ALA A 166 -28.88 9.43 -7.23
CA ALA A 166 -28.75 8.40 -6.22
C ALA A 166 -27.58 7.45 -6.53
N TRP A 167 -27.42 7.01 -7.77
CA TRP A 167 -26.32 6.15 -8.19
C TRP A 167 -24.95 6.83 -8.07
N GLU A 168 -24.83 8.07 -8.54
CA GLU A 168 -23.58 8.83 -8.43
C GLU A 168 -23.17 9.03 -6.97
N ALA A 169 -24.13 9.36 -6.10
CA ALA A 169 -23.88 9.55 -4.69
C ALA A 169 -23.49 8.24 -3.98
N HIS A 170 -24.21 7.15 -4.28
CA HIS A 170 -23.91 5.81 -3.76
C HIS A 170 -22.50 5.34 -4.16
N LYS A 171 -22.03 5.65 -5.37
CA LYS A 171 -20.65 5.33 -5.80
C LYS A 171 -19.60 6.02 -4.94
N ILE A 172 -19.80 7.29 -4.58
CA ILE A 172 -18.89 8.00 -3.67
C ILE A 172 -18.87 7.35 -2.29
N ARG A 173 -20.05 6.99 -1.76
CA ARG A 173 -20.15 6.23 -0.51
C ARG A 173 -19.42 4.89 -0.58
N ASN A 174 -19.56 4.15 -1.67
CA ASN A 174 -18.87 2.86 -1.86
C ASN A 174 -17.36 3.03 -1.89
N ARG A 175 -16.84 4.09 -2.52
CA ARG A 175 -15.42 4.43 -2.47
C ARG A 175 -14.95 4.73 -1.05
N ILE A 176 -15.73 5.50 -0.27
CA ILE A 176 -15.43 5.75 1.15
C ILE A 176 -15.33 4.43 1.93
N ALA A 177 -16.23 3.47 1.69
CA ALA A 177 -16.22 2.19 2.37
C ALA A 177 -15.04 1.28 1.96
N HIS A 178 -14.66 1.28 0.68
CA HIS A 178 -13.59 0.44 0.15
C HIS A 178 -12.20 1.00 0.47
N ASP A 179 -12.00 2.30 0.23
CA ASP A 179 -10.70 2.98 0.36
C ASP A 179 -10.50 3.55 1.79
N GLY A 180 -11.56 3.63 2.60
CA GLY A 180 -11.50 3.94 4.03
C GLY A 180 -10.75 5.23 4.39
N ALA A 181 -9.67 5.08 5.16
CA ALA A 181 -8.83 6.18 5.61
C ALA A 181 -8.01 6.80 4.45
N ASP A 182 -7.66 6.01 3.44
CA ASP A 182 -6.81 6.43 2.32
C ASP A 182 -7.57 7.27 1.29
N PHE A 183 -8.91 7.24 1.34
CA PHE A 183 -9.74 8.07 0.49
C PHE A 183 -9.67 9.55 0.89
N VAL A 184 -9.04 10.37 0.04
CA VAL A 184 -9.03 11.82 0.20
C VAL A 184 -10.30 12.41 -0.42
N LEU A 185 -11.28 12.71 0.43
CA LEU A 185 -12.51 13.38 0.04
C LEU A 185 -12.32 14.90 0.18
N THR A 186 -12.54 15.64 -0.91
CA THR A 186 -12.51 17.11 -0.88
C THR A 186 -13.88 17.67 -0.49
N LYS A 187 -13.90 18.83 0.19
CA LYS A 187 -15.15 19.52 0.60
C LYS A 187 -16.10 19.71 -0.57
N ARG A 188 -15.58 20.14 -1.73
CA ARG A 188 -16.36 20.34 -2.95
C ARG A 188 -17.07 19.06 -3.40
N VAL A 189 -16.34 17.94 -3.47
CA VAL A 189 -16.93 16.65 -3.87
C VAL A 189 -17.95 16.17 -2.83
N ALA A 190 -17.69 16.40 -1.55
CA ALA A 190 -18.62 16.05 -0.49
C ALA A 190 -19.93 16.84 -0.60
N GLN A 191 -19.85 18.17 -0.76
CA GLN A 191 -21.00 19.04 -0.95
C GLN A 191 -21.81 18.64 -2.19
N GLU A 192 -21.12 18.40 -3.32
CA GLU A 192 -21.77 17.96 -4.56
C GLU A 192 -22.51 16.62 -4.37
N THR A 193 -21.94 15.71 -3.58
CA THR A 193 -22.55 14.42 -3.25
C THR A 193 -23.79 14.58 -2.36
N ILE A 194 -23.73 15.45 -1.35
CA ILE A 194 -24.89 15.74 -0.49
C ILE A 194 -26.00 16.44 -1.29
N THR A 195 -25.66 17.36 -2.20
CA THR A 195 -26.66 18.00 -3.07
C THR A 195 -27.39 16.98 -3.95
N ARG A 196 -26.70 15.93 -4.43
CA ARG A 196 -27.35 14.81 -5.14
C ARG A 196 -28.34 14.08 -4.24
N TYR A 197 -27.94 13.71 -3.03
CA TYR A 197 -28.85 13.09 -2.07
C TYR A 197 -30.04 13.98 -1.75
N GLN A 198 -29.84 15.29 -1.58
CA GLN A 198 -30.91 16.24 -1.31
C GLN A 198 -31.95 16.26 -2.44
N ARG A 199 -31.53 16.22 -3.72
CA ARG A 199 -32.47 16.12 -4.85
C ARG A 199 -33.32 14.86 -4.76
N VAL A 200 -32.70 13.73 -4.41
CA VAL A 200 -33.38 12.44 -4.25
C VAL A 200 -34.38 12.49 -3.08
N PHE A 201 -33.99 13.05 -1.94
CA PHE A 201 -34.86 13.17 -0.78
C PHE A 201 -36.05 14.12 -1.03
N ASN A 202 -35.82 15.23 -1.73
CA ASN A 202 -36.88 16.16 -2.12
C ASN A 202 -37.93 15.48 -3.01
N GLU A 203 -37.51 14.62 -3.96
CA GLU A 203 -38.44 13.86 -4.79
C GLU A 203 -39.27 12.87 -3.97
N PHE A 204 -38.68 12.31 -2.91
CA PHE A 204 -39.37 11.46 -1.95
C PHE A 204 -40.18 12.24 -0.90
N GLY A 205 -40.24 13.58 -0.97
CA GLY A 205 -40.97 14.42 -0.01
C GLY A 205 -40.34 14.47 1.38
N ILE A 206 -39.02 14.24 1.47
CA ILE A 206 -38.25 14.25 2.71
C ILE A 206 -37.34 15.48 2.66
N SER A 207 -37.61 16.47 3.51
CA SER A 207 -36.84 17.72 3.60
C SER A 207 -36.61 18.15 5.05
#